data_AF-A0A8S3H1T6-F1
#
_entry.id   AF-A0A8S3H1T6-F1
#
_cell.length_a   1.000
_cell.length_b   1.000
_cell.length_c   1.000
_cell.angle_alpha   90.00
_cell.angle_beta   90.00
_cell.angle_gamma   90.00
#
_symmetry.space_group_name_H-M   'P 1'
#
loop_
_entity.id
_entity.type
_entity.pdbx_description
1 polymer ?
#
loop_
_entity_poly.entity_id
_entity_poly.type
_entity_poly.pdbx_seq_one_letter_code
_entity_poly.pdbx_strand_id
1 'polypeptide(L)'
;MFSKFLADDAKTRLFELRDKLDEYENNLKRSTDTLEDLKFVLRTIAEIQNQSDVVETKINLVKDKYNLLESYNQKTTEEESLIIISLDRRWGEIFIHSKHRDVNLTRVKSRFTEITLIQLDRLRKSIGAFADKFARFGPGSIKNGDE
;
A
#
# COMPACT_ATOMS: atom_id res chain seq x y z
N MET A 1 33.74 -16.86 12.78
CA MET A 1 32.48 -16.53 13.48
C MET A 1 31.89 -15.22 12.97
N PHE A 2 32.65 -14.11 12.97
CA PHE A 2 32.19 -12.81 12.43
C PHE A 2 31.80 -12.82 10.94
N SER A 3 32.59 -13.45 10.04
CA SER A 3 32.24 -13.45 8.62
C SER A 3 30.98 -14.28 8.32
N LYS A 4 30.69 -15.31 9.11
CA LYS A 4 29.46 -16.10 8.96
C LYS A 4 28.24 -15.27 9.37
N PHE A 5 28.32 -14.56 10.50
CA PHE A 5 27.28 -13.65 10.94
C PHE A 5 27.01 -12.53 9.91
N LEU A 6 28.08 -11.96 9.34
CA LEU A 6 27.96 -10.91 8.32
C LEU A 6 27.27 -11.43 7.05
N ALA A 7 27.61 -12.65 6.61
CA ALA A 7 26.95 -13.31 5.48
C ALA A 7 25.46 -13.60 5.75
N ASP A 8 25.14 -14.11 6.94
CA ASP A 8 23.75 -14.40 7.33
C ASP A 8 22.89 -13.11 7.41
N ASP A 9 23.44 -12.02 7.95
CA ASP A 9 22.76 -10.71 7.98
C ASP A 9 22.61 -10.10 6.57
N ALA A 10 23.63 -10.18 5.72
CA ALA A 10 23.54 -9.69 4.33
C ALA A 10 22.48 -10.45 3.54
N LYS A 11 22.45 -11.78 3.69
CA LYS A 11 21.43 -12.63 3.09
C LYS A 11 20.03 -12.26 3.57
N THR A 12 19.83 -12.17 4.88
CA THR A 12 18.52 -11.81 5.45
C THR A 12 18.01 -10.49 4.84
N ARG A 13 18.85 -9.46 4.79
CA ARG A 13 18.48 -8.15 4.22
C ARG A 13 18.19 -8.19 2.73
N LEU A 14 18.93 -8.99 1.96
CA LEU A 14 18.70 -9.14 0.52
C LEU A 14 17.32 -9.75 0.27
N PHE A 15 17.00 -10.84 0.96
CA PHE A 15 15.73 -11.55 0.80
C PHE A 15 14.55 -10.71 1.32
N GLU A 16 14.69 -10.02 2.46
CA GLU A 16 13.68 -9.07 2.96
C GLU A 16 13.40 -7.94 1.95
N LEU A 17 14.45 -7.39 1.34
CA LEU A 17 14.32 -6.34 0.35
C LEU A 17 13.63 -6.86 -0.92
N ARG A 18 14.05 -8.03 -1.42
CA ARG A 18 13.39 -8.71 -2.55
C ARG A 18 11.90 -8.90 -2.28
N ASP A 19 11.57 -9.48 -1.14
CA ASP A 19 10.19 -9.78 -0.77
C ASP A 19 9.34 -8.51 -0.68
N LYS A 20 9.94 -7.40 -0.18
CA LYS A 20 9.26 -6.10 -0.16
C LYS A 20 9.01 -5.55 -1.57
N LEU A 21 9.95 -5.71 -2.50
CA LEU A 21 9.76 -5.33 -3.90
C LEU A 21 8.68 -6.20 -4.57
N ASP A 22 8.67 -7.51 -4.32
CA ASP A 22 7.62 -8.43 -4.80
C ASP A 22 6.23 -8.01 -4.27
N GLU A 23 6.15 -7.64 -2.99
CA GLU A 23 4.93 -7.13 -2.35
C GLU A 23 4.41 -5.88 -3.07
N TYR A 24 5.28 -4.89 -3.32
CA TYR A 24 4.90 -3.68 -4.04
C TYR A 24 4.42 -3.96 -5.46
N GLU A 25 5.12 -4.81 -6.21
CA GLU A 25 4.70 -5.19 -7.56
C GLU A 25 3.31 -5.83 -7.58
N ASN A 26 3.05 -6.75 -6.64
CA ASN A 26 1.76 -7.44 -6.53
C ASN A 26 0.65 -6.49 -6.09
N ASN A 27 0.91 -5.65 -5.09
CA ASN A 27 -0.06 -4.68 -4.58
C ASN A 27 -0.44 -3.65 -5.65
N LEU A 28 0.52 -3.19 -6.46
CA LEU A 28 0.25 -2.28 -7.58
C LEU A 28 -0.59 -2.92 -8.69
N LYS A 29 -0.55 -4.25 -8.86
CA LYS A 29 -1.33 -4.97 -9.88
C LYS A 29 -2.77 -5.27 -9.47
N ARG A 30 -3.10 -5.16 -8.18
CA ARG A 30 -4.45 -5.42 -7.65
C ARG A 30 -5.52 -4.62 -8.40
N SER A 31 -6.69 -5.22 -8.64
CA SER A 31 -7.82 -4.50 -9.25
C SER A 31 -8.37 -3.46 -8.28
N THR A 32 -9.11 -2.48 -8.78
CA THR A 32 -9.68 -1.39 -7.97
C THR A 32 -11.19 -1.31 -8.14
N ASP A 33 -11.84 -2.47 -8.16
CA ASP A 33 -13.28 -2.60 -8.46
C ASP A 33 -14.15 -2.14 -7.27
N THR A 34 -13.63 -2.29 -6.06
CA THR A 34 -14.28 -1.81 -4.82
C THR A 34 -13.57 -0.58 -4.26
N LEU A 35 -14.28 0.16 -3.38
CA LEU A 35 -13.70 1.30 -2.67
C LEU A 35 -12.53 0.89 -1.78
N GLU A 36 -12.61 -0.28 -1.13
CA GLU A 36 -11.53 -0.76 -0.26
C GLU A 36 -10.30 -1.18 -1.07
N ASP A 37 -10.50 -1.82 -2.23
CA ASP A 37 -9.39 -2.13 -3.14
C ASP A 37 -8.73 -0.86 -3.69
N LEU A 38 -9.54 0.14 -4.07
CA LEU A 38 -9.02 1.45 -4.50
C LEU A 38 -8.19 2.08 -3.38
N LYS A 39 -8.72 2.19 -2.16
CA LYS A 39 -8.00 2.75 -1.02
C LYS A 39 -6.70 2.01 -0.75
N PHE A 40 -6.72 0.67 -0.84
CA PHE A 40 -5.53 -0.15 -0.65
C PHE A 40 -4.44 0.22 -1.67
N VAL A 41 -4.77 0.20 -2.96
CA VAL A 41 -3.81 0.54 -4.02
C VAL A 41 -3.28 1.97 -3.87
N LEU A 42 -4.13 2.93 -3.50
CA LEU A 42 -3.70 4.31 -3.27
C LEU A 42 -2.76 4.46 -2.07
N ARG A 43 -2.99 3.69 -1.00
CA ARG A 43 -2.06 3.64 0.15
C ARG A 43 -0.72 3.03 -0.26
N THR A 44 -0.72 1.94 -1.03
CA THR A 44 0.52 1.35 -1.56
C THR A 44 1.30 2.35 -2.42
N ILE A 45 0.62 3.08 -3.31
CA ILE A 45 1.24 4.12 -4.13
C ILE A 45 1.87 5.20 -3.24
N ALA A 46 1.14 5.69 -2.23
CA ALA A 46 1.67 6.69 -1.31
C ALA A 46 2.88 6.17 -0.51
N GLU A 47 2.83 4.91 -0.07
CA GLU A 47 3.96 4.26 0.63
C GLU A 47 5.20 4.19 -0.26
N ILE A 48 5.08 3.71 -1.49
CA ILE A 48 6.19 3.64 -2.46
C ILE A 48 6.83 5.02 -2.66
N GLN A 49 6.01 6.06 -2.81
CA GLN A 49 6.51 7.42 -3.00
C GLN A 49 7.21 7.96 -1.75
N ASN A 50 6.65 7.71 -0.57
CA ASN A 50 7.22 8.18 0.70
C ASN A 50 8.46 7.40 1.15
N GLN A 51 8.65 6.17 0.65
CA GLN A 51 9.76 5.30 1.02
C GLN A 51 10.89 5.30 -0.02
N SER A 52 10.85 6.14 -1.07
CA SER A 52 11.81 6.07 -2.17
C SER A 52 13.25 6.13 -1.72
N ASP A 53 13.61 7.18 -0.97
CA ASP A 53 14.97 7.38 -0.46
C ASP A 53 15.40 6.24 0.48
N VAL A 54 14.46 5.70 1.25
CA VAL A 54 14.70 4.61 2.20
C VAL A 54 15.01 3.31 1.46
N VAL A 55 14.26 2.99 0.41
CA VAL A 55 14.47 1.77 -0.39
C VAL A 55 15.78 1.87 -1.17
N GLU A 56 16.07 3.01 -1.78
CA GLU A 56 17.34 3.24 -2.49
C GLU A 56 18.55 3.12 -1.56
N THR A 57 18.45 3.71 -0.36
CA THR A 57 19.48 3.55 0.68
C THR A 57 19.67 2.07 1.06
N LYS A 58 18.58 1.31 1.23
CA LYS A 58 18.67 -0.13 1.54
C LYS A 58 19.30 -0.94 0.41
N ILE A 59 18.97 -0.63 -0.85
CA ILE A 59 19.60 -1.28 -2.03
C ILE A 59 21.11 -1.06 -2.00
N ASN A 60 21.55 0.19 -1.80
CA ASN A 60 22.97 0.52 -1.73
C ASN A 60 23.67 -0.20 -0.57
N LEU A 61 23.07 -0.19 0.62
CA LEU A 61 23.61 -0.90 1.78
C LEU A 61 23.75 -2.41 1.56
N VAL A 62 22.79 -3.04 0.87
CA VAL A 62 22.88 -4.46 0.53
C VAL A 62 24.04 -4.71 -0.44
N LYS A 63 24.15 -3.92 -1.50
CA LYS A 63 25.26 -4.03 -2.47
C LYS A 63 26.62 -3.85 -1.82
N ASP A 64 26.77 -2.83 -0.98
CA ASP A 64 28.03 -2.56 -0.28
C ASP A 64 28.43 -3.73 0.63
N LYS A 65 27.45 -4.35 1.32
CA LYS A 65 27.70 -5.56 2.12
C LYS A 65 28.18 -6.71 1.25
N TYR A 66 27.54 -6.98 0.13
CA TYR A 66 27.95 -8.07 -0.75
C TYR A 66 29.33 -7.82 -1.38
N ASN A 67 29.64 -6.59 -1.79
CA ASN A 67 30.99 -6.21 -2.23
C ASN A 67 32.04 -6.46 -1.13
N LEU A 68 31.71 -6.16 0.13
CA LEU A 68 32.58 -6.45 1.26
C LEU A 68 32.76 -7.96 1.48
N LEU A 69 31.71 -8.77 1.36
CA LEU A 69 31.80 -10.22 1.49
C LEU A 69 32.70 -10.84 0.40
N GLU A 70 32.58 -10.37 -0.84
CA GLU A 70 33.45 -10.78 -1.94
C GLU A 70 34.92 -10.43 -1.64
N SER A 71 35.19 -9.26 -1.07
CA SER A 71 36.56 -8.87 -0.68
C SER A 71 37.19 -9.81 0.37
N TYR A 72 36.36 -10.51 1.16
CA TYR A 72 36.78 -11.54 2.11
C TYR A 72 36.75 -12.96 1.52
N ASN A 73 36.66 -13.11 0.19
CA ASN A 73 36.55 -14.39 -0.51
C ASN A 73 35.36 -15.26 -0.06
N GLN A 74 34.27 -14.65 0.44
CA GLN A 74 33.03 -15.40 0.65
C GLN A 74 32.26 -15.55 -0.66
N LYS A 75 31.81 -16.77 -0.94
CA LYS A 75 31.04 -17.08 -2.14
C LYS A 75 29.60 -16.60 -1.98
N THR A 76 29.21 -15.64 -2.81
CA THR A 76 27.81 -15.31 -3.08
C THR A 76 27.21 -16.36 -4.00
N THR A 77 25.96 -16.76 -3.75
CA THR A 77 25.29 -17.72 -4.63
C THR A 77 24.83 -17.04 -5.93
N GLU A 78 24.61 -17.84 -6.98
CA GLU A 78 24.09 -17.31 -8.25
C GLU A 78 22.71 -16.65 -8.06
N GLU A 79 21.84 -17.24 -7.24
CA GLU A 79 20.53 -16.66 -6.90
C GLU A 79 20.69 -15.27 -6.25
N GLU A 80 21.57 -15.14 -5.26
CA GLU A 80 21.81 -13.87 -4.58
C GLU A 80 22.34 -12.81 -5.55
N SER A 81 23.29 -13.18 -6.40
CA SER A 81 23.85 -12.30 -7.42
C SER A 81 22.78 -11.80 -8.40
N LEU A 82 21.92 -12.71 -8.90
CA LEU A 82 20.81 -12.36 -9.79
C LEU A 82 19.81 -11.39 -9.14
N ILE A 83 19.52 -11.56 -7.85
CA ILE A 83 18.67 -10.61 -7.12
C ILE A 83 19.36 -9.25 -7.06
N ILE A 84 20.63 -9.19 -6.61
CA ILE A 84 21.39 -7.94 -6.41
C ILE A 84 21.46 -7.11 -7.69
N ILE A 85 21.80 -7.73 -8.84
CA ILE A 85 21.92 -7.00 -10.12
C ILE A 85 20.56 -6.46 -10.61
N SER A 86 19.45 -7.04 -10.15
CA SER A 86 18.11 -6.66 -10.58
C SER A 86 17.49 -5.54 -9.72
N LEU A 87 18.01 -5.28 -8.52
CA LEU A 87 17.37 -4.42 -7.51
C LEU A 87 17.05 -3.01 -8.02
N ASP A 88 18.01 -2.31 -8.65
CA ASP A 88 17.76 -0.92 -9.11
C ASP A 88 16.71 -0.89 -10.21
N ARG A 89 16.83 -1.78 -11.19
CA ARG A 89 15.90 -1.85 -12.31
C ARG A 89 14.49 -2.12 -11.80
N ARG A 90 14.35 -3.11 -10.92
CA ARG A 90 13.06 -3.46 -10.32
C ARG A 90 12.46 -2.30 -9.54
N TRP A 91 13.26 -1.66 -8.67
CA TRP A 91 12.80 -0.50 -7.92
C TRP A 91 12.37 0.65 -8.83
N GLY A 92 13.16 0.97 -9.86
CA GLY A 92 12.82 2.00 -10.85
C GLY A 92 11.52 1.69 -11.59
N GLU A 93 11.32 0.44 -12.01
CA GLU A 93 10.07 -0.01 -12.64
C GLU A 93 8.87 0.10 -11.70
N ILE A 94 9.01 -0.30 -10.44
CA ILE A 94 7.97 -0.16 -9.40
C ILE A 94 7.61 1.31 -9.20
N PHE A 95 8.61 2.18 -9.06
CA PHE A 95 8.39 3.59 -8.82
C PHE A 95 7.65 4.25 -9.99
N ILE A 96 8.10 4.00 -11.22
CA ILE A 96 7.46 4.49 -12.45
C ILE A 96 6.04 3.94 -12.58
N HIS A 97 5.85 2.63 -12.37
CA HIS A 97 4.52 2.01 -12.42
C HIS A 97 3.58 2.60 -11.38
N SER A 98 4.05 2.91 -10.16
CA SER A 98 3.24 3.55 -9.13
C SER A 98 2.71 4.92 -9.58
N LYS A 99 3.55 5.73 -10.25
CA LYS A 99 3.17 7.05 -10.77
C LYS A 99 2.16 6.94 -11.91
N HIS A 100 2.40 6.03 -12.87
CA HIS A 100 1.45 5.78 -13.96
C HIS A 100 0.10 5.27 -13.43
N ARG A 101 0.14 4.35 -12.46
CA ARG A 101 -1.07 3.81 -11.86
C ARG A 101 -1.86 4.90 -11.13
N ASP A 102 -1.19 5.79 -10.42
CA ASP A 102 -1.83 6.92 -9.74
C ASP A 102 -2.59 7.84 -10.69
N VAL A 103 -1.97 8.20 -11.81
CA VAL A 103 -2.57 9.00 -12.88
C VAL A 103 -3.79 8.30 -13.48
N ASN A 104 -3.67 7.00 -13.79
CA ASN A 104 -4.75 6.20 -14.37
C ASN A 104 -5.95 6.06 -13.41
N LEU A 105 -5.71 6.12 -12.10
CA LEU A 105 -6.76 6.05 -11.08
C LEU A 105 -7.48 7.39 -10.87
N THR A 106 -7.04 8.51 -11.47
CA THR A 106 -7.68 9.83 -11.32
C THR A 106 -9.19 9.78 -11.61
N ARG A 107 -9.59 9.19 -12.73
CA ARG A 107 -11.01 9.08 -13.10
C ARG A 107 -11.80 8.19 -12.14
N VAL A 108 -11.20 7.10 -11.67
CA VAL A 108 -11.80 6.17 -10.71
C VAL A 108 -12.03 6.87 -9.36
N LYS A 109 -11.03 7.61 -8.87
CA LYS A 109 -11.13 8.46 -7.67
C LYS A 109 -12.31 9.42 -7.76
N SER A 110 -12.40 10.19 -8.85
CA SER A 110 -13.50 11.14 -9.06
C SER A 110 -14.87 10.48 -9.05
N ARG A 111 -15.02 9.34 -9.72
CA ARG A 111 -16.29 8.59 -9.74
C ARG A 111 -16.68 8.10 -8.34
N PHE A 112 -15.74 7.56 -7.56
CA PHE A 112 -16.01 7.15 -6.19
C PHE A 112 -16.37 8.33 -5.28
N THR A 113 -15.72 9.48 -5.44
CA THR A 113 -16.09 10.71 -4.72
C THR A 113 -17.53 11.11 -5.04
N GLU A 114 -17.90 11.15 -6.32
CA GLU A 114 -19.27 11.47 -6.75
C GLU A 114 -20.30 10.51 -6.14
N ILE A 115 -20.08 9.20 -6.27
CA ILE A 115 -20.96 8.17 -5.69
C ILE A 115 -21.09 8.36 -4.17
N THR A 116 -19.99 8.65 -3.48
CA THR A 116 -19.98 8.85 -2.02
C THR A 116 -20.78 10.09 -1.61
N LEU A 117 -20.68 11.20 -2.36
CA LEU A 117 -21.47 12.40 -2.12
C LEU A 117 -22.97 12.15 -2.32
N ILE A 118 -23.34 11.39 -3.36
CA ILE A 118 -24.73 10.99 -3.60
C ILE A 118 -25.26 10.11 -2.45
N GLN A 119 -24.45 9.15 -1.98
CA GLN A 119 -24.83 8.29 -0.86
C GLN A 119 -25.00 9.08 0.43
N LEU A 120 -24.15 10.06 0.70
CA LEU A 120 -24.23 10.93 1.87
C LEU A 120 -25.51 11.78 1.85
N ASP A 121 -25.87 12.36 0.71
CA ASP A 121 -27.12 13.12 0.56
C ASP A 121 -28.35 12.23 0.81
N ARG A 122 -28.36 11.01 0.26
CA ARG A 122 -29.42 10.03 0.51
C ARG A 122 -29.53 9.66 1.98
N LEU A 123 -28.40 9.42 2.65
CA LEU A 123 -28.36 9.13 4.08
C LEU A 123 -28.92 10.31 4.89
N ARG A 124 -28.50 11.55 4.59
CA ARG A 124 -29.01 12.76 5.25
C ARG A 124 -30.53 12.87 5.13
N LYS A 125 -31.07 12.65 3.93
CA LYS A 125 -32.53 12.66 3.68
C LYS A 125 -33.24 11.55 4.46
N SER A 126 -32.66 10.35 4.50
CA SER A 126 -33.21 9.23 5.26
C SER A 126 -33.25 9.50 6.77
N ILE A 127 -32.20 10.11 7.32
CA ILE A 127 -32.15 10.50 8.74
C ILE A 127 -33.20 11.57 9.03
N GLY A 128 -33.36 12.58 8.16
CA GLY A 128 -34.39 13.60 8.30
C GLY A 128 -35.80 13.00 8.32
N ALA A 129 -36.13 12.16 7.33
CA ALA A 129 -37.43 11.48 7.27
C ALA A 129 -37.68 10.57 8.47
N PHE A 130 -36.63 9.88 8.96
CA PHE A 130 -36.72 9.08 10.18
C PHE A 130 -37.00 9.95 11.40
N ALA A 131 -36.29 11.08 11.57
CA ALA A 131 -36.50 12.01 12.67
C ALA A 131 -37.92 12.60 12.67
N ASP A 132 -38.43 13.00 11.50
CA ASP A 132 -39.81 13.50 11.34
C ASP A 132 -40.83 12.43 11.73
N LYS A 133 -40.63 11.18 11.27
CA LYS A 133 -41.50 10.06 11.63
C LYS A 133 -41.43 9.76 13.13
N PHE A 134 -40.24 9.77 13.72
CA PHE A 134 -40.04 9.52 15.14
C PHE A 134 -40.65 10.63 16.01
N ALA A 135 -40.57 11.89 15.60
CA ALA A 135 -41.21 13.00 16.32
C ALA A 135 -42.75 12.89 16.33
N ARG A 136 -43.34 12.37 15.24
CA ARG A 136 -44.80 12.24 15.09
C ARG A 136 -45.37 10.96 15.71
N PHE A 137 -44.68 9.84 15.53
CA PHE A 137 -45.18 8.51 15.87
C PHE A 137 -44.28 7.75 16.85
N GLY A 138 -43.30 8.43 17.43
CA GLY A 138 -42.41 7.83 18.41
C GLY A 138 -43.11 7.61 19.76
N PRO A 139 -42.56 6.75 20.61
CA PRO A 139 -43.14 6.42 21.91
C PRO A 139 -43.35 7.64 22.83
N GLY A 140 -42.62 8.75 22.62
CA GLY A 140 -42.81 10.01 23.35
C GLY A 140 -43.84 10.98 22.76
N SER A 141 -44.42 10.70 21.58
CA SER A 141 -45.47 11.54 20.96
C SER A 141 -46.89 11.11 21.33
N ILE A 142 -47.04 9.93 21.95
CA ILE A 142 -48.26 9.50 22.60
C ILE A 142 -48.38 10.28 23.91
N LYS A 143 -49.22 11.32 23.95
CA LYS A 143 -49.63 11.91 25.22
C LYS A 143 -50.44 10.85 25.96
N ASN A 144 -50.00 10.48 27.16
CA ASN A 144 -50.85 9.80 28.13
C ASN A 144 -52.07 10.69 28.37
N GLY A 145 -53.21 10.27 27.83
CA GLY A 145 -54.50 10.89 27.99
C GLY A 145 -55.50 9.90 27.45
N ASP A 146 -55.95 9.02 28.35
CA ASP A 146 -57.35 8.65 28.52
C ASP A 146 -57.41 7.81 29.82
N GLU A 147 -57.68 8.52 30.91
CA GLU A 147 -58.41 7.99 32.08
C GLU A 147 -59.87 7.70 31.68
#